data_AF-A0A536UBX5-F1
#
_entry.id   AF-A0A536UBX5-F1
#
_cell.length_a   1.000
_cell.length_b   1.000
_cell.length_c   1.000
_cell.angle_alpha   90.00
_cell.angle_beta   90.00
_cell.angle_gamma   90.00
#
_symmetry.space_group_name_H-M   'P 1'
#
loop_
_entity.id
_entity.type
_entity.pdbx_description
1 polymer ?
#
loop_
_entity_poly.entity_id
_entity_poly.type
_entity_poly.pdbx_seq_one_letter_code
_entity_poly.pdbx_strand_id
1 'polypeptide(L)' 'PPQGLFGWVDVGVDTERLAQAMHDEGWLLAPGTLFHATPRPTTLMRINFATSQEARFWRALHLTRGAL' A
#
# COMPACT_ATOMS: atom_id res chain seq x y z
N PRO A 1 13.49 14.74 -6.99
CA PRO A 1 12.68 14.36 -5.81
C PRO A 1 11.23 14.07 -6.26
N PRO A 2 10.47 13.23 -5.57
CA PRO A 2 9.03 13.09 -5.83
C PRO A 2 8.34 14.46 -5.68
N GLN A 3 7.44 14.77 -6.60
CA GLN A 3 6.65 16.02 -6.58
C GLN A 3 5.27 15.69 -5.98
N GLY A 4 5.05 16.10 -4.74
CA GLY A 4 3.81 15.82 -3.99
C GLY A 4 3.96 14.77 -2.89
N LEU A 5 2.84 14.46 -2.22
CA LEU A 5 2.81 13.62 -1.02
C LEU A 5 2.57 12.14 -1.29
N PHE A 6 2.03 11.79 -2.47
CA PHE A 6 1.57 10.43 -2.77
C PHE A 6 2.24 9.87 -4.01
N GLY A 7 2.50 8.57 -3.98
CA GLY A 7 2.86 7.79 -5.15
C GLY A 7 2.12 6.47 -5.22
N TRP A 8 2.09 5.91 -6.42
CA TRP A 8 1.51 4.61 -6.71
C TRP A 8 2.62 3.57 -6.79
N VAL A 9 2.46 2.48 -6.05
CA VAL A 9 3.40 1.37 -6.03
C VAL A 9 2.65 0.11 -6.43
N ASP A 10 3.17 -0.61 -7.41
CA ASP A 10 2.72 -1.96 -7.70
C ASP A 10 3.24 -2.91 -6.61
N VAL A 11 2.32 -3.45 -5.81
CA VAL A 11 2.63 -4.40 -4.72
C VAL A 11 2.52 -5.86 -5.17
N GLY A 12 2.04 -6.13 -6.38
CA GLY A 12 1.95 -7.47 -6.98
C GLY A 12 0.86 -8.39 -6.41
N VAL A 13 0.10 -7.95 -5.41
CA VAL A 13 -0.97 -8.71 -4.76
C VAL A 13 -2.23 -7.85 -4.63
N ASP A 14 -3.37 -8.46 -4.28
CA ASP A 14 -4.61 -7.73 -4.01
C ASP A 14 -4.40 -6.71 -2.87
N THR A 15 -4.58 -5.43 -3.22
CA THR A 15 -4.32 -4.33 -2.29
C THR A 15 -5.29 -4.24 -1.12
N GLU A 16 -6.53 -4.72 -1.25
CA GLU A 16 -7.48 -4.72 -0.11
C GLU A 16 -7.03 -5.73 0.94
N ARG A 17 -6.66 -6.94 0.52
CA ARG A 17 -6.15 -7.98 1.42
C ARG A 17 -4.84 -7.54 2.09
N LEU A 18 -3.94 -6.91 1.32
CA LEU A 18 -2.69 -6.37 1.85
C LEU A 18 -2.93 -5.22 2.82
N ALA A 19 -3.83 -4.29 2.52
CA ALA A 19 -4.14 -3.18 3.42
C ALA A 19 -4.71 -3.66 4.75
N GLN A 20 -5.56 -4.69 4.72
CA GLN A 20 -6.11 -5.29 5.94
C GLN A 20 -5.01 -5.97 6.79
N ALA A 21 -4.16 -6.80 6.18
CA ALA A 21 -3.07 -7.46 6.91
C ALA A 21 -2.06 -6.44 7.49
N MET A 22 -1.72 -5.41 6.72
CA MET A 22 -0.86 -4.31 7.18
C MET A 22 -1.52 -3.50 8.31
N HIS A 23 -2.85 -3.34 8.29
CA HIS A 23 -3.60 -2.69 9.36
C HIS A 23 -3.50 -3.47 10.68
N ASP A 24 -3.54 -4.80 10.64
CA ASP A 24 -3.34 -5.64 11.83
C ASP A 24 -1.93 -5.46 12.44
N GLU A 25 -0.95 -5.08 11.63
CA GLU A 25 0.42 -4.72 12.04
C GLU A 25 0.56 -3.23 12.45
N GLY A 26 -0.52 -2.45 12.44
CA GLY A 26 -0.55 -1.04 12.84
C GLY A 26 -0.27 -0.03 11.72
N TRP A 27 -0.31 -0.45 10.46
CA TRP A 27 -0.09 0.42 9.31
C TRP A 27 -1.39 0.83 8.61
N LEU A 28 -1.56 2.13 8.34
CA LEU A 28 -2.69 2.62 7.57
C LEU A 28 -2.29 2.83 6.11
N LEU A 29 -2.90 2.08 5.20
CA LEU A 29 -2.65 2.14 3.75
C LEU A 29 -3.94 2.36 2.96
N ALA A 30 -3.80 2.92 1.77
CA ALA A 30 -4.92 3.25 0.89
C ALA A 30 -4.93 2.30 -0.33
N PRO A 31 -5.70 1.21 -0.29
CA PRO A 31 -5.78 0.26 -1.40
C PRO A 31 -6.32 0.94 -2.67
N GLY A 32 -5.83 0.50 -3.83
CA GLY A 32 -6.13 1.16 -5.10
C GLY A 32 -7.60 1.11 -5.49
N THR A 33 -8.35 0.12 -5.00
CA THR A 33 -9.80 -0.03 -5.21
C THR A 33 -10.57 1.26 -4.88
N LEU A 34 -10.11 2.02 -3.87
CA LEU A 34 -10.76 3.26 -3.39
C LEU A 34 -10.69 4.41 -4.39
N PHE A 35 -9.86 4.28 -5.42
CA PHE A 35 -9.61 5.33 -6.42
C PHE A 35 -10.10 4.94 -7.81
N HIS A 36 -10.83 3.83 -7.94
CA HIS A 36 -11.59 3.51 -9.13
C HIS A 36 -13.02 4.02 -9.00
N ALA A 37 -13.56 4.59 -10.09
CA ALA A 37 -14.96 5.04 -10.14
C ALA A 37 -15.94 3.89 -9.83
N THR A 38 -15.57 2.67 -10.24
CA THR A 38 -16.22 1.42 -9.84
C THR A 38 -15.20 0.56 -9.11
N PRO A 39 -15.46 0.11 -7.87
CA PRO A 39 -14.53 -0.74 -7.12
C PRO A 39 -14.12 -1.98 -7.92
N ARG A 40 -12.82 -2.26 -7.94
CA ARG A 40 -12.25 -3.43 -8.61
C ARG A 40 -10.90 -3.80 -7.97
N PRO A 41 -10.56 -5.10 -7.90
CA PRO A 41 -9.25 -5.54 -7.45
C PRO A 41 -8.12 -4.89 -8.27
N THR A 42 -7.02 -4.57 -7.60
CA THR A 42 -5.85 -3.95 -8.20
C THR A 42 -4.61 -4.22 -7.35
N THR A 43 -3.45 -4.25 -8.00
CA THR A 43 -2.14 -4.37 -7.36
C THR A 43 -1.50 -3.02 -7.07
N LEU A 44 -2.12 -1.90 -7.49
CA LEU A 44 -1.59 -0.56 -7.27
C LEU A 44 -2.02 -0.02 -5.91
N MET A 45 -1.06 0.16 -5.00
CA MET A 45 -1.25 0.75 -3.67
C MET A 45 -0.86 2.23 -3.70
N ARG A 46 -1.67 3.11 -3.10
CA ARG A 46 -1.29 4.52 -2.91
C ARG A 46 -0.55 4.67 -1.58
N ILE A 47 0.68 5.17 -1.63
CA ILE A 47 1.56 5.36 -0.45
C ILE A 47 1.81 6.86 -0.24
N ASN A 48 1.80 7.30 1.01
CA ASN A 48 2.22 8.65 1.40
C ASN A 48 3.74 8.71 1.60
N PHE A 49 4.47 9.24 0.62
CA PHE A 49 5.92 9.32 0.69
C PHE A 49 6.44 10.29 1.77
N ALA A 50 5.63 11.24 2.22
CA ALA A 50 6.04 12.12 3.32
C ALA A 50 6.15 11.37 4.65
N THR A 51 5.36 10.30 4.85
CA THR A 51 5.32 9.52 6.10
C THR A 51 5.89 8.10 5.98
N SER A 52 6.23 7.65 4.77
CA SER A 52 6.72 6.30 4.47
C SER A 52 8.21 6.26 4.11
N GLN A 53 9.02 7.15 4.68
CA GLN A 53 10.48 7.15 4.44
C GLN A 53 11.24 6.13 5.31
N GLU A 54 10.61 5.68 6.40
CA GLU A 54 11.20 4.75 7.35
C GLU A 54 11.33 3.33 6.77
N ALA A 55 12.53 2.73 6.87
CA ALA A 55 12.79 1.39 6.33
C ALA A 55 11.90 0.31 6.94
N ARG A 56 11.44 0.48 8.19
CA ARG A 56 10.54 -0.46 8.86
C ARG A 56 9.23 -0.67 8.11
N PHE A 57 8.70 0.39 7.49
CA PHE A 57 7.47 0.32 6.70
C PHE A 57 7.66 -0.57 5.48
N TRP A 58 8.74 -0.35 4.73
CA TRP A 58 9.04 -1.12 3.51
C TRP A 58 9.36 -2.59 3.79
N ARG A 59 9.97 -2.88 4.94
CA ARG A 59 10.20 -4.27 5.39
C ARG A 59 8.89 -4.97 5.72
N ALA A 60 8.01 -4.34 6.50
CA ALA A 60 6.68 -4.88 6.80
C ALA A 60 5.91 -5.14 5.49
N LEU A 61 5.79 -4.12 4.63
CA LEU A 61 5.14 -4.23 3.32
C LEU A 61 5.66 -5.41 2.48
N HIS A 62 6.99 -5.62 2.47
CA HIS A 62 7.61 -6.72 1.74
C HIS A 62 7.30 -8.10 2.33
N LEU A 63 7.32 -8.23 3.66
CA LEU A 63 7.01 -9.48 4.35
C LEU A 63 5.52 -9.84 4.21
N THR A 64 4.63 -8.88 4.51
CA THR A 64 3.18 -9.09 4.48
C THR A 64 2.70 -9.44 3.08
N ARG A 65 3.19 -8.76 2.02
CA ARG A 65 2.83 -9.12 0.65
C ARG A 65 3.37 -10.49 0.21
N GLY A 66 4.49 -10.94 0.79
CA GLY A 66 5.06 -12.26 0.48
C GLY A 66 4.31 -13.42 1.14
N ALA A 67 3.47 -13.12 2.13
CA ALA A 67 2.64 -14.09 2.83
C ALA A 67 1.20 -14.20 2.27
N LEU A 68 0.85 -13.39 1.26
CA LEU A 68 -0.46 -13.35 0.60
C LEU A 68 -0.45 -14.09 -0.73
#